data_AF-A0A820RC82-F1
#
_entry.id   AF-A0A820RC82-F1
#
_cell.length_a   1.000
_cell.length_b   1.000
_cell.length_c   1.000
_cell.angle_alpha   90.00
_cell.angle_beta   90.00
_cell.angle_gamma   90.00
#
_symmetry.space_group_name_H-M   'P 1'
#
loop_
_entity.id
_entity.type
_entity.pdbx_description
1 polymer ?
#
loop_
_entity_poly.entity_id
_entity_poly.type
_entity_poly.pdbx_seq_one_letter_code
_entity_poly.pdbx_strand_id
1 'polypeptide(L)'
;MASSVDYKRKIALVIGINYYPDDYSLKYCTNDATDLAFTLQNIGFKISLGLDCDLIKFQNKIDTFIDTIEPDDLVLFYFAGHGKQNDDENYLLPSVYDYSGRKH
;
A
#
# COMPACT_ATOMS: atom_id res chain seq x y z
N MET A 1 -31.22 -10.03 8.94
CA MET A 1 -30.72 -10.06 7.55
C MET A 1 -29.82 -8.87 7.38
N ALA A 2 -28.49 -9.06 7.34
CA ALA A 2 -27.61 -7.97 6.93
C ALA A 2 -27.88 -7.69 5.45
N SER A 3 -28.18 -6.45 5.08
CA SER A 3 -28.28 -6.07 3.67
C SER A 3 -26.92 -6.35 3.02
N SER A 4 -26.90 -7.21 2.00
CA SER A 4 -25.71 -7.36 1.16
C SER A 4 -25.45 -6.00 0.53
N VAL A 5 -24.38 -5.33 0.94
CA VAL A 5 -23.87 -4.21 0.16
C VAL A 5 -23.39 -4.83 -1.15
N ASP A 6 -24.07 -4.49 -2.23
CA ASP A 6 -23.73 -5.00 -3.55
C ASP A 6 -22.60 -4.12 -4.10
N TYR A 7 -21.39 -4.69 -4.17
CA TYR A 7 -20.23 -4.00 -4.75
C TYR A 7 -20.03 -4.53 -6.16
N LYS A 8 -19.74 -3.62 -7.10
CA LYS A 8 -19.46 -3.99 -8.49
C LYS A 8 -18.23 -4.90 -8.60
N ARG A 9 -17.16 -4.55 -7.89
CA ARG A 9 -15.89 -5.31 -7.83
C ARG A 9 -15.25 -5.14 -6.47
N LYS A 10 -14.35 -6.05 -6.12
CA LYS A 10 -13.42 -5.89 -4.99
C LYS A 10 -12.03 -5.66 -5.55
N ILE A 11 -11.40 -4.55 -5.21
CA ILE A 11 -10.05 -4.19 -5.69
C ILE A 11 -9.18 -3.79 -4.51
N ALA A 12 -7.90 -4.15 -4.55
CA ALA A 12 -6.97 -3.82 -3.48
C ALA A 12 -5.63 -3.33 -4.02
N LEU A 13 -5.09 -2.28 -3.40
CA LEU A 13 -3.69 -1.90 -3.52
C LEU A 13 -2.99 -2.30 -2.22
N VAL A 14 -1.98 -3.16 -2.34
CA VAL A 14 -1.22 -3.70 -1.22
C VAL A 14 0.24 -3.35 -1.42
N ILE A 15 0.84 -2.63 -0.48
CA ILE A 15 2.23 -2.19 -0.57
C ILE A 15 3.04 -2.65 0.64
N GLY A 16 4.22 -3.22 0.41
CA GLY A 16 5.17 -3.64 1.44
C GLY A 16 6.56 -3.09 1.16
N ILE A 17 7.16 -2.36 2.10
CA ILE A 17 8.49 -1.78 1.97
C ILE A 17 9.37 -2.29 3.12
N ASN A 18 10.40 -3.04 2.75
CA ASN A 18 11.49 -3.45 3.62
C ASN A 18 12.73 -2.58 3.42
N TYR A 19 13.06 -2.26 2.17
CA TYR A 19 14.31 -1.59 1.84
C TYR A 19 14.25 -0.10 2.16
N TYR A 20 15.06 0.31 3.14
CA TYR A 20 15.33 1.71 3.48
C TYR A 20 16.85 1.91 3.59
N PRO A 21 17.36 3.12 3.31
CA PRO A 21 18.78 3.42 3.48
C PRO A 21 19.29 3.13 4.90
N ASP A 22 20.58 2.85 5.01
CA ASP A 22 21.30 2.61 6.27
C ASP A 22 20.65 1.49 7.13
N ASP A 23 20.62 1.67 8.45
CA ASP A 23 20.16 0.69 9.43
C ASP A 23 18.63 0.68 9.62
N TYR A 24 17.87 1.37 8.75
CA TYR A 24 16.42 1.51 8.88
C TYR A 24 15.62 0.43 8.14
N SER A 25 16.28 -0.48 7.43
CA SER A 25 15.59 -1.54 6.68
C SER A 25 14.77 -2.47 7.58
N LEU A 26 13.55 -2.80 7.14
CA LEU A 26 12.65 -3.76 7.79
C LEU A 26 12.83 -5.14 7.15
N LYS A 27 12.31 -6.17 7.82
CA LYS A 27 12.52 -7.59 7.42
C LYS A 27 11.29 -8.29 6.85
N TYR A 28 10.09 -7.85 7.24
CA TYR A 28 8.87 -8.66 7.07
C TYR A 28 7.77 -7.98 6.26
N CYS A 29 7.87 -6.68 5.99
CA CYS A 29 6.79 -5.93 5.34
C CYS A 29 6.48 -6.42 3.93
N THR A 30 7.47 -6.86 3.16
CA THR A 30 7.22 -7.47 1.85
C THR A 30 6.51 -8.82 1.95
N ASN A 31 6.80 -9.59 3.00
CA ASN A 31 6.15 -10.88 3.25
C ASN A 31 4.70 -10.65 3.69
N ASP A 32 4.47 -9.74 4.65
CA ASP A 32 3.13 -9.37 5.12
C ASP A 32 2.23 -8.90 3.97
N ALA A 33 2.76 -8.03 3.10
CA ALA A 33 2.06 -7.56 1.91
C ALA A 33 1.74 -8.71 0.93
N THR A 34 2.67 -9.65 0.75
CA THR A 34 2.48 -10.79 -0.16
C THR A 34 1.42 -11.76 0.37
N ASP A 35 1.47 -12.09 1.67
CA ASP A 35 0.53 -13.01 2.32
C ASP A 35 -0.89 -12.43 2.34
N LEU A 36 -1.02 -11.13 2.61
CA LEU A 36 -2.30 -10.44 2.56
C LEU A 36 -2.84 -10.36 1.12
N ALA A 37 -2.00 -10.03 0.15
CA ALA A 37 -2.37 -10.01 -1.26
C ALA A 37 -2.93 -11.37 -1.71
N PHE A 38 -2.24 -12.47 -1.35
CA PHE A 38 -2.70 -13.83 -1.64
C PHE A 38 -4.04 -14.14 -0.97
N THR A 39 -4.19 -13.78 0.31
CA THR A 39 -5.44 -13.97 1.07
C THR A 39 -6.61 -13.20 0.44
N LEU A 40 -6.40 -11.93 0.08
CA LEU A 40 -7.41 -11.08 -0.55
C LEU A 40 -7.81 -11.60 -1.92
N GLN A 41 -6.84 -12.08 -2.71
CA GLN A 41 -7.11 -12.69 -4.00
C GLN A 41 -8.05 -13.91 -3.86
N ASN A 42 -7.83 -14.76 -2.86
CA ASN A 42 -8.66 -15.95 -2.61
C ASN A 42 -10.11 -15.63 -2.23
N ILE A 43 -10.39 -14.41 -1.75
CA ILE A 43 -11.76 -13.95 -1.42
C ILE A 43 -12.34 -12.99 -2.48
N GLY A 44 -11.73 -12.95 -3.67
CA GLY A 44 -12.26 -12.32 -4.87
C GLY A 44 -11.80 -10.88 -5.12
N PHE A 45 -10.75 -10.40 -4.44
CA PHE A 45 -10.14 -9.11 -4.78
C PHE A 45 -9.26 -9.21 -6.02
N LYS A 46 -9.29 -8.18 -6.87
CA LYS A 46 -8.25 -7.92 -7.87
C LYS A 46 -7.14 -7.12 -7.19
N ILE A 47 -5.91 -7.63 -7.25
CA ILE A 47 -4.78 -7.08 -6.49
C ILE A 47 -3.84 -6.27 -7.38
N SER A 48 -3.47 -5.09 -6.91
CA SER A 48 -2.26 -4.35 -7.30
C SER A 48 -1.25 -4.44 -6.16
N LEU A 49 -0.10 -5.09 -6.39
CA LEU A 49 0.93 -5.31 -5.38
C LEU A 49 2.17 -4.45 -5.67
N GLY A 50 2.65 -3.73 -4.66
CA GLY A 50 3.89 -2.95 -4.71
C GLY A 50 4.87 -3.41 -3.64
N LEU A 51 6.04 -3.90 -4.02
CA LEU A 51 7.11 -4.27 -3.09
C LEU A 51 8.32 -3.35 -3.29
N ASP A 52 8.92 -2.89 -2.19
CA ASP A 52 10.14 -2.05 -2.17
C ASP A 52 10.15 -0.95 -3.24
N CYS A 53 9.00 -0.31 -3.44
CA CYS A 53 8.80 0.71 -4.46
C CYS A 53 9.52 2.00 -4.07
N ASP A 54 10.38 2.51 -4.96
CA ASP A 54 10.91 3.86 -4.86
C ASP A 54 9.81 4.93 -4.95
N LEU A 55 10.12 6.19 -4.64
CA LEU A 55 9.13 7.29 -4.63
C LEU A 55 8.32 7.35 -5.94
N ILE A 56 8.99 7.28 -7.08
CA ILE A 56 8.35 7.38 -8.40
C ILE A 56 7.42 6.18 -8.62
N LYS A 57 7.89 4.96 -8.34
CA LYS A 57 7.04 3.76 -8.46
C LYS A 57 5.87 3.81 -7.50
N PHE A 58 6.10 4.22 -6.25
CA PHE A 58 5.06 4.31 -5.23
C PHE A 58 3.93 5.25 -5.66
N GLN A 59 4.28 6.46 -6.10
CA GLN A 59 3.32 7.43 -6.65
C GLN A 59 2.58 6.86 -7.86
N ASN A 60 3.31 6.35 -8.86
CA ASN A 60 2.71 5.77 -10.05
C ASN A 60 1.75 4.60 -9.73
N LYS A 61 2.07 3.77 -8.73
CA LYS A 61 1.19 2.67 -8.30
C LYS A 61 -0.11 3.20 -7.69
N ILE A 62 -0.02 4.24 -6.87
CA ILE A 62 -1.20 4.88 -6.28
C ILE A 62 -2.06 5.51 -7.38
N ASP A 63 -1.47 6.32 -8.24
CA ASP A 63 -2.19 7.02 -9.31
C ASP A 63 -2.86 6.02 -10.26
N THR A 64 -2.12 5.03 -10.73
CA THR A 64 -2.66 3.97 -11.59
C THR A 64 -3.78 3.20 -10.90
N PHE A 65 -3.67 2.93 -9.59
CA PHE A 65 -4.72 2.24 -8.85
C PHE A 65 -5.98 3.09 -8.73
N ILE A 66 -5.83 4.38 -8.40
CA ILE A 66 -6.95 5.34 -8.32
C ILE A 66 -7.68 5.41 -9.67
N ASP A 67 -6.95 5.46 -10.78
CA ASP A 67 -7.52 5.48 -12.14
C ASP A 67 -8.34 4.22 -12.48
N THR A 68 -8.13 3.11 -11.75
CA THR A 68 -8.92 1.89 -11.96
C THR A 68 -10.24 1.86 -11.18
N ILE A 69 -10.42 2.75 -10.20
CA ILE A 69 -11.59 2.77 -9.32
C ILE A 69 -12.83 3.22 -10.09
N GLU A 70 -13.89 2.43 -10.03
CA GLU A 70 -15.19 2.75 -10.61
C GLU A 70 -16.25 2.95 -9.50
N PRO A 71 -17.37 3.64 -9.79
CA PRO A 71 -18.49 3.70 -8.86
C PRO A 71 -18.91 2.29 -8.40
N ASP A 72 -19.27 2.20 -7.12
CA ASP A 72 -19.71 0.99 -6.43
C ASP A 72 -18.64 -0.10 -6.25
N ASP A 73 -17.35 0.20 -6.45
CA ASP A 73 -16.27 -0.71 -6.07
C ASP A 73 -16.05 -0.76 -4.55
N LEU A 74 -15.71 -1.96 -4.04
CA LEU A 74 -15.09 -2.13 -2.74
C LEU A 74 -13.57 -1.99 -2.88
N VAL A 75 -13.03 -0.89 -2.37
CA VAL A 75 -11.61 -0.55 -2.45
C VAL A 75 -10.93 -0.83 -1.12
N LEU A 76 -9.81 -1.56 -1.16
CA LEU A 76 -8.92 -1.76 0.00
C LEU A 76 -7.54 -1.18 -0.32
N PHE A 77 -6.99 -0.43 0.61
CA PHE A 77 -5.59 -0.03 0.58
C PHE A 77 -4.88 -0.57 1.82
N TYR A 78 -3.73 -1.20 1.62
CA TYR A 78 -2.87 -1.71 2.68
C TYR A 78 -1.43 -1.26 2.45
N PHE A 79 -0.77 -0.86 3.54
CA PHE A 79 0.62 -0.50 3.56
C PHE A 79 1.33 -1.12 4.77
N ALA A 80 2.47 -1.77 4.53
CA ALA A 80 3.43 -2.19 5.55
C ALA A 80 4.79 -1.56 5.25
N GLY A 81 5.34 -0.81 6.20
CA GLY A 81 6.59 -0.09 6.05
C GLY A 81 6.73 1.00 7.12
N HIS A 82 7.73 1.86 6.98
CA HIS A 82 7.84 3.05 7.83
C HIS A 82 6.77 4.07 7.48
N GLY A 83 6.13 4.60 8.51
CA GLY A 83 5.28 5.76 8.44
C GLY A 83 5.77 6.83 9.41
N LYS A 84 5.46 8.08 9.11
CA LYS A 84 5.64 9.20 10.04
C LYS A 84 4.31 9.89 10.22
N GLN A 85 3.97 10.20 11.46
CA GLN A 85 2.86 11.10 11.75
C GLN A 85 3.44 12.50 12.00
N ASN A 86 2.85 13.50 11.35
CA ASN A 86 3.10 14.91 11.66
C ASN A 86 1.74 15.59 11.81
N ASP A 87 1.47 16.12 13.00
CA ASP A 87 0.14 16.60 13.39
C ASP A 87 -0.96 15.55 13.12
N ASP A 88 -1.98 15.91 12.33
CA ASP A 88 -3.12 15.06 11.97
C ASP A 88 -2.91 14.32 10.63
N GLU A 89 -1.70 14.37 10.06
CA GLU A 89 -1.38 13.75 8.77
C GLU A 89 -0.44 12.55 8.90
N ASN A 90 -0.81 11.45 8.24
CA ASN A 90 -0.01 10.24 8.14
C ASN A 90 0.75 10.20 6.82
N TYR A 91 2.07 10.08 6.91
CA TYR A 91 2.98 9.99 5.78
C TYR A 91 3.50 8.56 5.65
N LEU A 92 3.38 7.98 4.46
CA LEU A 92 3.92 6.66 4.13
C LEU A 92 5.25 6.85 3.43
N LEU A 93 6.29 6.15 3.88
CA LEU A 93 7.64 6.32 3.36
C LEU A 93 7.97 5.25 2.31
N PRO A 94 8.20 5.62 1.05
CA PRO A 94 8.63 4.68 0.02
C PRO A 94 10.09 4.25 0.22
N SER A 95 10.48 3.20 -0.49
CA SER A 95 11.86 2.73 -0.57
C SER A 95 12.72 3.90 -1.08
N VAL A 96 13.87 4.19 -0.45
CA VAL A 96 14.75 5.32 -0.81
C VAL A 96 14.29 6.73 -0.37
N TYR A 97 13.42 6.86 0.64
CA TYR A 97 13.35 8.14 1.37
C TYR A 97 14.60 8.29 2.25
N ASP A 98 15.34 9.40 2.13
CA ASP A 98 16.42 9.73 3.07
C ASP A 98 15.80 9.97 4.45
N TYR A 99 16.10 9.07 5.40
CA TYR A 99 15.59 9.13 6.77
C TYR A 99 16.29 10.22 7.61
N SER A 100 17.27 10.95 7.07
CA SER A 100 18.14 11.87 7.84
C SER A 100 17.43 13.03 8.53
N GLY A 101 16.11 13.21 8.38
CA GLY A 101 15.35 14.24 9.10
C GLY A 101 15.77 15.68 8.74
N ARG A 102 16.61 15.85 7.71
CA ARG A 102 16.98 17.16 7.21
C ARG A 102 15.81 17.72 6.42
N LYS A 103 15.26 18.83 6.90
CA LYS A 103 14.35 19.66 6.10
C LYS A 103 15.03 19.96 4.76
N HIS A 104 14.41 19.55 3.66
CA HIS A 104 14.63 20.20 2.37
C HIS A 104 13.98 21.59 2.40
#